data_AF-A0A522LZG9-F1
#
_entry.id   AF-A0A522LZG9-F1
#
_cell.length_a   1.000
_cell.length_b   1.000
_cell.length_c   1.000
_cell.angle_alpha   90.00
_cell.angle_beta   90.00
_cell.angle_gamma   90.00
#
_symmetry.space_group_name_H-M   'P 1'
#
loop_
_entity.id
_entity.type
_entity.pdbx_description
1 polymer ?
#
loop_
_entity_poly.entity_id
_entity_poly.type
_entity_poly.pdbx_seq_one_letter_code
_entity_poly.pdbx_strand_id
1 'polypeptide(L)'
;MNGYQKIVLLVVIAGVIAMLLYPPFHFLDRGGGEINMGYAFLFNPPAFPKGTVGAGMVGSVDTGMLMTQWLGVLIVGGIAFFMLRGR
;
A
#
# COMPACT_ATOMS: atom_id res chain seq x y z
N MET A 1 -1.39 22.92 -16.29
CA MET A 1 -1.74 22.28 -15.00
C MET A 1 -2.23 23.36 -14.06
N ASN A 2 -3.53 23.39 -13.77
CA ASN A 2 -4.10 24.37 -12.84
C ASN A 2 -3.79 23.98 -11.38
N GLY A 3 -4.16 24.85 -10.42
CA GLY A 3 -3.92 24.60 -9.00
C GLY A 3 -4.55 23.29 -8.50
N TYR A 4 -5.77 22.99 -8.94
CA TYR A 4 -6.48 21.77 -8.53
C TYR A 4 -5.81 20.49 -9.07
N GLN A 5 -5.33 20.50 -10.31
CA GLN A 5 -4.57 19.41 -10.90
C GLN A 5 -3.24 19.18 -10.18
N LYS A 6 -2.56 20.26 -9.74
CA LYS A 6 -1.36 20.14 -8.88
C LYS A 6 -1.68 19.46 -7.56
N ILE A 7 -2.79 19.83 -6.92
CA ILE A 7 -3.23 19.22 -5.65
C ILE A 7 -3.52 17.73 -5.84
N VAL A 8 -4.27 17.35 -6.88
CA VAL A 8 -4.53 15.93 -7.17
C VAL A 8 -3.23 15.16 -7.40
N LEU A 9 -2.29 15.73 -8.15
CA LEU A 9 -0.99 15.10 -8.38
C LEU A 9 -0.20 14.91 -7.07
N LEU A 10 -0.19 15.92 -6.19
CA LEU A 10 0.44 15.82 -4.87
C LEU A 10 -0.20 14.74 -4.01
N VAL A 11 -1.53 14.62 -4.02
CA VAL A 11 -2.25 13.57 -3.28
C VAL A 11 -1.91 12.18 -3.81
N VAL A 12 -1.85 12.00 -5.13
CA VAL A 12 -1.44 10.73 -5.76
C VAL A 12 0.00 10.37 -5.37
N ILE A 13 0.93 11.32 -5.48
CA ILE A 13 2.33 11.10 -5.10
C ILE A 13 2.44 10.74 -3.61
N ALA A 14 1.75 11.47 -2.74
CA ALA A 14 1.75 11.19 -1.30
C ALA A 14 1.18 9.79 -1.01
N GLY A 15 0.11 9.38 -1.71
CA GLY A 15 -0.46 8.05 -1.60
C GLY A 15 0.52 6.94 -2.01
N VAL A 16 1.23 7.11 -3.13
CA VAL A 16 2.24 6.15 -3.59
C VAL A 16 3.42 6.08 -2.60
N ILE A 17 3.90 7.22 -2.10
CA ILE A 17 4.96 7.25 -1.08
C ILE A 17 4.51 6.52 0.18
N ALA A 18 3.27 6.76 0.64
CA ALA A 18 2.73 6.05 1.80
C ALA A 18 2.71 4.54 1.58
N MET A 19 2.29 4.06 0.40
CA MET A 19 2.31 2.64 0.06
C MET A 19 3.72 2.03 0.02
N LEU A 20 4.74 2.82 -0.36
CA LEU A 20 6.13 2.35 -0.35
C LEU A 20 6.75 2.30 1.05
N LEU A 21 6.44 3.29 1.88
CA LEU A 21 6.90 3.32 3.29
C LEU A 21 6.21 2.25 4.14
N TYR A 22 4.97 1.93 3.77
CA TYR A 22 4.06 1.10 4.53
C TYR A 22 3.37 0.09 3.58
N PRO A 23 4.11 -0.83 2.96
CA PRO A 23 3.52 -1.76 2.00
C PRO A 23 2.58 -2.76 2.71
N PRO A 24 1.63 -3.36 1.98
CA PRO A 24 0.78 -4.41 2.53
C PRO A 24 1.64 -5.63 2.85
N PHE A 25 1.64 -6.04 4.12
CA PHE A 25 2.35 -7.23 4.57
C PHE A 25 1.40 -8.40 4.77
N HIS A 26 1.89 -9.59 4.44
CA HIS A 26 1.28 -10.86 4.82
C HIS A 26 2.28 -11.75 5.55
N PHE A 27 1.79 -12.77 6.21
CA PHE A 27 2.60 -13.87 6.72
C PHE A 27 2.25 -15.15 5.98
N LEU A 28 3.29 -15.85 5.54
CA LEU A 28 3.19 -17.17 4.95
C LEU A 28 3.59 -18.20 6.01
N ASP A 29 2.68 -19.11 6.33
CA ASP A 29 2.99 -20.28 7.14
C ASP A 29 3.61 -21.39 6.27
N ARG A 30 4.42 -22.27 6.87
CA ARG A 30 5.02 -23.45 6.21
C ARG A 30 3.99 -24.40 5.63
N GLY A 31 2.75 -24.38 6.13
CA GLY A 31 1.61 -25.13 5.59
C GLY A 31 0.94 -24.50 4.36
N GLY A 32 1.42 -23.35 3.87
CA GLY A 32 0.80 -22.62 2.75
C GLY A 32 -0.39 -21.73 3.15
N GLY A 33 -0.64 -21.56 4.45
CA GLY A 33 -1.61 -20.60 4.95
C GLY A 33 -1.11 -19.18 4.81
N GLU A 34 -1.95 -18.28 4.30
CA GLU A 34 -1.66 -16.85 4.19
C GLU A 34 -2.47 -16.07 5.23
N ILE A 35 -1.77 -15.29 6.04
CA ILE A 35 -2.38 -14.35 6.98
C ILE A 35 -2.12 -12.94 6.44
N ASN A 36 -3.10 -12.38 5.77
CA ASN A 36 -3.04 -11.01 5.29
C ASN A 36 -3.22 -10.05 6.47
N MET A 37 -2.17 -9.31 6.80
CA MET A 37 -2.22 -8.30 7.86
C MET A 37 -2.46 -6.89 7.32
N GLY A 38 -2.43 -6.68 6.00
CA GLY A 38 -2.64 -5.40 5.35
C GLY A 38 -1.83 -4.28 6.01
N TYR A 39 -2.55 -3.29 6.56
CA TYR A 39 -2.00 -2.14 7.28
C TYR A 39 -2.12 -2.23 8.80
N ALA A 40 -2.43 -3.41 9.36
CA ALA A 40 -2.59 -3.58 10.79
C ALA A 40 -1.34 -3.14 11.58
N PHE A 41 -0.15 -3.19 10.97
CA PHE A 41 1.10 -2.71 11.56
C PHE A 41 1.11 -1.21 11.91
N LEU A 42 0.25 -0.38 11.29
CA LEU A 42 0.16 1.06 11.60
C LEU A 42 -0.39 1.31 13.00
N PHE A 43 -1.28 0.43 13.49
CA PHE A 43 -1.95 0.57 14.79
C PHE A 43 -1.51 -0.51 15.79
N ASN A 44 -0.98 -1.62 15.27
CA ASN A 44 -0.49 -2.73 16.06
C ASN A 44 0.79 -3.27 15.38
N PRO A 45 1.94 -2.61 15.57
CA PRO A 45 3.19 -3.04 14.97
C PRO A 45 3.45 -4.51 15.37
N PRO A 46 3.89 -5.36 14.44
CA PRO A 46 4.04 -6.79 14.72
C PRO A 46 4.93 -6.98 15.95
N ALA A 47 4.36 -7.61 16.99
CA ALA A 47 5.04 -7.88 18.27
C ALA A 47 6.17 -8.92 18.14
N PHE A 48 6.36 -9.49 16.95
CA PHE A 48 7.41 -10.45 16.69
C PHE A 48 8.75 -9.72 16.52
N PRO A 49 9.77 -10.02 17.34
CA PRO A 49 11.06 -9.36 17.23
C PRO A 49 11.63 -9.59 15.82
N LYS A 50 12.26 -8.55 15.26
CA LYS A 50 13.03 -8.63 14.01
C LYS A 50 13.91 -9.89 14.05
N GLY A 51 13.55 -10.91 13.27
CA GLY A 51 14.32 -12.15 13.14
C GLY A 51 13.88 -13.34 13.99
N THR A 52 12.83 -13.24 14.82
CA THR A 52 12.24 -14.42 15.48
C THR A 52 10.86 -14.72 14.92
N VAL A 53 10.91 -15.37 13.76
CA VAL A 53 9.88 -16.28 13.26
C VAL A 53 9.70 -17.40 14.31
N GLY A 54 8.89 -17.16 15.33
CA GLY A 54 8.44 -18.22 16.22
C GLY A 54 7.58 -19.19 15.43
N ALA A 55 8.09 -20.40 15.19
CA ALA A 55 7.36 -21.51 14.57
C ALA A 55 6.98 -21.39 13.07
N GLY A 56 7.83 -20.82 12.22
CA GLY A 56 7.76 -21.07 10.76
C GLY A 56 7.04 -20.04 9.89
N MET A 57 6.50 -18.95 10.46
CA MET A 57 5.86 -17.87 9.69
C MET A 57 6.85 -16.84 9.14
N VAL A 58 6.94 -16.68 7.82
CA VAL A 58 7.79 -15.65 7.18
C VAL A 58 6.94 -14.45 6.78
N GLY A 59 7.31 -13.27 7.27
CA GLY A 59 6.70 -12.01 6.84
C GLY A 59 7.18 -11.64 5.44
N SER A 60 6.25 -11.36 4.53
CA SER A 60 6.53 -10.98 3.14
C SER A 60 5.60 -9.85 2.71
N VAL A 61 6.02 -9.09 1.68
CA VAL A 61 5.19 -8.04 1.07
C VAL A 61 4.27 -8.68 0.05
N ASP A 62 2.99 -8.35 0.13
CA ASP A 62 2.01 -8.71 -0.88
C ASP A 62 2.14 -7.78 -2.09
N THR A 63 2.98 -8.20 -3.05
CA THR A 63 3.22 -7.45 -4.28
C THR A 63 1.99 -7.37 -5.17
N GLY A 64 1.12 -8.37 -5.15
CA GLY A 64 -0.15 -8.37 -5.89
C GLY A 64 -1.06 -7.26 -5.38
N MET A 65 -1.28 -7.21 -4.08
CA MET A 65 -2.08 -6.16 -3.44
C MET A 65 -1.47 -4.78 -3.65
N LEU A 66 -0.15 -4.63 -3.55
CA LEU A 66 0.53 -3.36 -3.81
C LEU A 66 0.31 -2.86 -5.26
N MET A 67 0.39 -3.76 -6.25
CA MET A 67 0.11 -3.42 -7.65
C MET A 67 -1.36 -3.03 -7.86
N THR A 68 -2.29 -3.75 -7.25
CA THR A 68 -3.72 -3.41 -7.30
C THR A 68 -3.99 -2.02 -6.72
N GLN A 69 -3.38 -1.68 -5.59
CA GLN A 69 -3.49 -0.37 -4.96
C GLN A 69 -2.94 0.75 -5.85
N TRP A 70 -1.77 0.53 -6.47
CA TRP A 70 -1.18 1.47 -7.42
C TRP A 70 -2.10 1.73 -8.61
N LEU A 71 -2.63 0.67 -9.21
CA LEU A 71 -3.57 0.80 -10.32
C LEU A 71 -4.81 1.59 -9.88
N GLY A 72 -5.39 1.29 -8.72
CA GLY A 72 -6.54 2.02 -8.19
C GLY A 72 -6.27 3.51 -8.01
N VAL A 73 -5.16 3.87 -7.36
CA VAL A 73 -4.79 5.28 -7.13
C VAL A 73 -4.48 6.01 -8.43
N LEU A 74 -3.79 5.38 -9.38
CA LEU A 74 -3.48 5.99 -10.66
C LEU A 74 -4.73 6.18 -11.53
N ILE A 75 -5.67 5.23 -11.52
CA ILE A 75 -6.94 5.35 -12.24
C ILE A 75 -7.78 6.49 -11.64
N VAL A 76 -8.02 6.47 -10.32
CA VAL A 76 -8.83 7.49 -9.65
C VAL A 76 -8.18 8.87 -9.76
N GLY A 77 -6.87 8.95 -9.52
CA GLY A 77 -6.08 10.17 -9.65
C GLY A 77 -6.08 10.70 -11.08
N GLY A 78 -5.95 9.82 -12.08
CA GLY A 78 -6.02 10.17 -13.50
C GLY A 78 -7.39 10.73 -13.88
N ILE A 79 -8.48 10.05 -13.49
CA ILE A 79 -9.86 10.53 -13.72
C ILE A 79 -10.05 11.91 -13.09
N ALA A 80 -9.72 12.08 -11.81
CA ALA A 80 -9.84 13.36 -11.11
C ALA A 80 -9.01 14.47 -11.79
N PHE A 81 -7.79 14.16 -12.21
CA PHE A 81 -6.91 15.09 -12.92
C PHE A 81 -7.52 15.55 -14.26
N PHE A 82 -8.10 14.63 -15.03
CA PHE A 82 -8.78 14.96 -16.29
C PHE A 82 -10.07 15.73 -16.08
N MET A 83 -10.88 15.40 -15.06
CA MET A 83 -12.10 16.14 -14.73
C MET A 83 -11.84 17.59 -14.31
N LEU A 84 -10.69 17.86 -13.70
CA LEU A 84 -10.28 19.21 -13.31
C LEU A 84 -9.65 19.99 -14.46
N ARG A 85 -9.46 19.40 -15.65
CA ARG A 85 -8.90 20.07 -16.81
C ARG A 85 -9.92 21.09 -17.35
N GLY A 86 -9.63 22.38 -17.17
CA GLY A 86 -10.50 23.48 -17.64
C GLY A 86 -11.20 24.27 -16.54
N ARG A 87 -11.04 23.86 -15.28
CA ARG A 87 -11.24 24.73 -14.10
C ARG A 87 -9.96 25.50 -13.78
#